data_AF-V9KZQ1-F1
#
_entry.id   AF-V9KZQ1-F1
#
_cell.length_a   1.000
_cell.length_b   1.000
_cell.length_c   1.000
_cell.angle_alpha   90.00
_cell.angle_beta   90.00
_cell.angle_gamma   90.00
#
_symmetry.space_group_name_H-M   'P 1'
#
loop_
_entity.id
_entity.type
_entity.pdbx_description
1 polymer ?
#
loop_
_entity_poly.entity_id
_entity_poly.type
_entity_poly.pdbx_seq_one_letter_code
_entity_poly.pdbx_strand_id
1 'polypeptide(L)'
;ICQYVGWPWVFYIFGAATVVWFVFWQILISDLPRNHPRISELEKNYIVDRLANQVTGSHGWSIPMLSMVKSVPLWAIIVTHFSANWSFYTLLTGLPTYLSEILRFNIKENSFLSALPYLGGWLAILFGGQLADFLRKRKICSTLAVRKIFTLLGTLMPATFLIAAGYVGCNYKAAIALLALSTTFASFNSSGFAVNHLDIAPQYAGFLMGVTNTFGTIPGILGPTVTGLLTTEGTLHGWQMVFFISAGINIFGAVFYAVFSKSEIQEWAKQ
;
A
#
# COMPACT_ATOMS: atom_id res chain seq x y z
N ILE A 1 19.38 -19.84 4.25
CA ILE A 1 19.80 -19.44 5.61
C ILE A 1 19.23 -20.41 6.65
N CYS A 2 17.92 -20.45 6.86
CA CYS A 2 17.30 -21.32 7.89
C CYS A 2 17.66 -22.81 7.76
N GLN A 3 17.80 -23.34 6.54
CA GLN A 3 18.11 -24.77 6.31
C GLN A 3 19.56 -25.15 6.61
N TYR A 4 20.52 -24.24 6.43
CA TYR A 4 21.96 -24.57 6.47
C TYR A 4 22.66 -24.13 7.76
N VAL A 5 22.22 -23.02 8.35
CA VAL A 5 22.87 -22.42 9.53
C VAL A 5 21.91 -22.23 10.71
N GLY A 6 20.61 -22.47 10.51
CA GLY A 6 19.57 -22.31 11.54
C GLY A 6 18.87 -20.96 11.47
N TRP A 7 17.68 -20.89 12.07
CA TRP A 7 16.81 -19.71 12.06
C TRP A 7 17.39 -18.47 12.77
N PRO A 8 18.23 -18.56 13.83
CA PRO A 8 18.75 -17.36 14.51
C PRO A 8 19.62 -16.48 13.60
N TRP A 9 20.31 -17.09 12.62
CA TRP A 9 21.19 -16.37 11.69
C TRP A 9 20.45 -15.39 10.78
N VAL A 10 19.14 -15.57 10.57
CA VAL A 10 18.33 -14.57 9.86
C VAL A 10 18.40 -13.25 10.61
N PHE A 11 18.25 -13.26 11.94
CA PHE A 11 18.31 -12.06 12.76
C PHE A 11 19.70 -11.43 12.78
N TYR A 12 20.76 -12.24 12.90
CA TYR A 12 22.13 -11.72 12.90
C TYR A 12 22.54 -11.07 11.58
N ILE A 13 22.23 -11.71 10.44
CA ILE A 13 22.60 -11.20 9.11
C ILE A 13 21.84 -9.91 8.81
N PHE A 14 20.51 -9.91 8.95
CA PHE A 14 19.72 -8.71 8.66
C PHE A 14 20.01 -7.59 9.67
N GLY A 15 20.22 -7.90 10.94
CA GLY A 15 20.60 -6.92 11.96
C GLY A 15 21.95 -6.24 11.66
N ALA A 16 22.98 -7.02 11.33
CA ALA A 16 24.28 -6.49 10.94
C ALA A 16 24.18 -5.62 9.67
N ALA A 17 23.42 -6.07 8.67
CA ALA A 17 23.18 -5.28 7.46
C ALA A 17 22.47 -3.95 7.75
N THR A 18 21.49 -3.93 8.67
CA THR A 18 20.82 -2.70 9.11
C THR A 18 21.78 -1.73 9.81
N VAL A 19 22.70 -2.21 10.64
CA VAL A 19 23.72 -1.37 11.29
C VAL A 19 24.64 -0.72 10.24
N VAL A 20 25.11 -1.51 9.28
CA VAL A 20 25.93 -1.00 8.17
C VAL A 20 25.16 0.05 7.36
N TRP A 21 23.90 -0.22 7.01
CA TRP A 21 23.02 0.72 6.33
C TRP A 21 22.84 2.03 7.11
N PHE A 22 22.65 1.96 8.44
CA PHE A 22 22.51 3.12 9.30
C PHE A 22 23.76 4.02 9.30
N VAL A 23 24.96 3.43 9.33
CA VAL A 23 26.21 4.21 9.22
C VAL A 23 26.26 4.97 7.91
N PHE A 24 25.92 4.33 6.78
CA PHE A 24 25.85 5.03 5.49
C PHE A 24 24.77 6.11 5.46
N TRP A 25 23.60 5.86 6.05
CA TRP A 25 22.51 6.84 6.13
C TRP A 25 22.95 8.12 6.85
N GLN A 26 23.65 8.01 7.99
CA GLN A 26 24.15 9.15 8.75
C GLN A 26 25.16 10.01 7.96
N ILE A 27 25.94 9.39 7.08
CA ILE A 27 26.98 10.09 6.30
C ILE A 27 26.40 10.73 5.03
N LEU A 28 25.40 10.10 4.42
CA LEU A 28 24.93 10.45 3.08
C LEU A 28 23.67 11.31 3.05
N ILE A 29 22.89 11.38 4.13
CA ILE A 29 21.56 12.00 4.10
C ILE A 29 21.51 13.24 4.99
N SER A 30 20.80 14.27 4.52
CA SER A 30 20.60 15.53 5.22
C SER A 30 19.13 15.93 5.14
N ASP A 31 18.60 16.56 6.20
CA ASP A 31 17.15 16.83 6.32
C ASP A 31 16.64 17.86 5.30
N LEU A 32 17.47 18.80 4.90
CA LEU A 32 17.10 19.88 4.00
C LEU A 32 18.06 19.89 2.80
N PRO A 33 17.56 20.08 1.56
CA PRO A 33 18.40 20.26 0.38
C PRO A 33 19.42 21.39 0.56
N ARG A 34 19.08 22.41 1.37
CA ARG A 34 19.98 23.54 1.66
C ARG A 34 21.22 23.15 2.46
N ASN A 35 21.09 22.14 3.33
CA ASN A 35 22.12 21.68 4.26
C ASN A 35 22.92 20.50 3.68
N HIS A 36 22.52 19.98 2.53
CA HIS A 36 23.17 18.83 1.92
C HIS A 36 24.54 19.22 1.33
N PRO A 37 25.66 18.64 1.79
CA PRO A 37 26.99 19.10 1.42
C PRO A 37 27.39 18.77 -0.02
N ARG A 38 26.71 17.81 -0.66
CA ARG A 38 27.06 17.30 -2.02
C ARG A 38 26.04 17.68 -3.11
N ILE A 39 25.08 18.55 -2.82
CA ILE A 39 24.07 18.95 -3.81
C ILE A 39 24.64 20.02 -4.76
N SER A 40 24.29 19.95 -6.04
CA SER A 40 24.66 21.01 -6.99
C SER A 40 23.82 22.27 -6.75
N GLU A 41 24.39 23.46 -7.01
CA GLU A 41 23.65 24.72 -6.86
C GLU A 41 22.43 24.80 -7.79
N LEU A 42 22.55 24.27 -9.02
CA LEU A 42 21.45 24.21 -9.98
C LEU A 42 20.27 23.38 -9.45
N GLU A 43 20.55 22.18 -8.94
CA GLU A 43 19.52 21.31 -8.37
C GLU A 43 18.93 21.89 -7.08
N LYS A 44 19.78 22.46 -6.21
CA LYS A 44 19.37 23.14 -4.98
C LYS A 44 18.38 24.26 -5.27
N ASN A 45 18.70 25.14 -6.23
CA ASN A 45 17.82 26.26 -6.60
C ASN A 45 16.51 25.74 -7.23
N TYR A 46 16.59 24.75 -8.13
CA TYR A 46 15.40 24.14 -8.73
C TYR A 46 14.43 23.57 -7.68
N ILE A 47 14.94 22.83 -6.69
CA ILE A 47 14.10 22.23 -5.63
C ILE A 47 13.54 23.32 -4.71
N VAL A 48 14.38 24.25 -4.26
CA VAL A 48 13.96 25.31 -3.33
C VAL A 48 12.90 26.21 -3.94
N ASP A 49 13.03 26.60 -5.21
CA ASP A 49 12.03 27.43 -5.90
C ASP A 49 10.70 26.69 -6.06
N ARG A 50 10.74 25.39 -6.38
CA ARG A 50 9.52 24.56 -6.49
C ARG A 50 8.83 24.37 -5.13
N LEU A 51 9.60 24.21 -4.06
CA LEU A 51 9.08 24.04 -2.70
C LEU A 51 8.50 25.35 -2.16
N ALA A 52 9.17 26.49 -2.39
CA ALA A 52 8.67 27.81 -1.98
C ALA A 52 7.31 28.14 -2.62
N ASN A 53 7.10 27.71 -3.87
CA ASN A 53 5.82 27.85 -4.57
C ASN A 53 4.72 26.90 -4.05
N GLN A 54 5.07 25.82 -3.33
CA GLN A 54 4.10 24.89 -2.71
C GLN A 54 3.78 25.25 -1.26
N VAL A 55 4.66 25.99 -0.58
CA VAL A 55 4.51 26.42 0.82
C VAL A 55 4.24 27.92 0.87
N THR A 56 3.09 28.34 0.37
CA THR A 56 2.56 29.69 0.63
C THR A 56 1.94 29.69 2.02
N GLY A 57 2.74 29.97 3.04
CA GLY A 57 2.25 30.04 4.42
C GLY A 57 3.35 29.81 5.44
N SER A 58 4.11 30.85 5.75
CA SER A 58 4.86 30.92 6.99
C SER A 58 3.94 31.62 8.00
N HIS A 59 3.46 30.87 9.01
CA HIS A 59 3.02 31.29 10.36
C HIS A 59 1.68 30.66 10.82
N GLY A 60 1.74 29.93 11.94
CA GLY A 60 0.56 29.46 12.69
C GLY A 60 0.53 27.94 12.88
N TRP A 61 1.13 27.42 13.95
CA TRP A 61 1.21 25.99 14.27
C TRP A 61 -0.12 25.39 14.77
N SER A 62 -1.26 25.89 14.31
CA SER A 62 -2.58 25.34 14.64
C SER A 62 -3.03 24.42 13.52
N ILE A 63 -2.73 23.13 13.65
CA ILE A 63 -3.21 22.15 12.67
C ILE A 63 -4.75 22.12 12.76
N PRO A 64 -5.49 22.39 11.66
CA PRO A 64 -6.95 22.52 11.69
C PRO A 64 -7.64 21.15 11.76
N MET A 65 -7.47 20.44 12.89
CA MET A 65 -7.95 19.07 13.13
C MET A 65 -9.44 18.90 12.81
N LEU A 66 -10.28 19.81 13.31
CA LEU A 66 -11.72 19.70 13.12
C LEU A 66 -12.13 19.84 11.64
N SER A 67 -11.47 20.73 10.91
CA SER A 67 -11.70 20.92 9.48
C SER A 67 -11.22 19.72 8.66
N MET A 68 -10.09 19.13 9.04
CA MET A 68 -9.57 17.89 8.45
C MET A 68 -10.54 16.72 8.66
N VAL A 69 -11.01 16.51 9.89
CA VAL A 69 -11.95 15.43 10.22
C VAL A 69 -13.30 15.61 9.52
N LYS A 70 -13.73 16.84 9.22
CA LYS A 70 -14.94 17.09 8.42
C LYS A 70 -14.72 16.92 6.91
N SER A 71 -13.48 16.70 6.46
CA SER A 71 -13.13 16.63 5.04
C SER A 71 -13.48 15.27 4.45
N VAL A 72 -14.48 15.25 3.56
CA VAL A 72 -14.93 14.04 2.85
C VAL A 72 -13.80 13.38 2.01
N PRO A 73 -12.94 14.11 1.29
CA PRO A 73 -11.82 13.49 0.57
C PRO A 73 -10.80 12.79 1.48
N LEU A 74 -10.60 13.27 2.71
CA LEU A 74 -9.73 12.59 3.67
C LEU A 74 -10.32 11.25 4.08
N TRP A 75 -11.62 11.20 4.39
CA TRP A 75 -12.32 9.94 4.66
C TRP A 75 -12.28 8.97 3.47
N ALA A 76 -12.35 9.49 2.24
CA ALA A 76 -12.21 8.66 1.05
C ALA A 76 -10.87 7.91 1.04
N ILE A 77 -9.78 8.60 1.39
CA ILE A 77 -8.46 7.99 1.51
C ILE A 77 -8.41 7.01 2.69
N ILE A 78 -8.93 7.37 3.87
CA ILE A 78 -8.94 6.52 5.07
C ILE A 78 -9.66 5.20 4.81
N VAL A 79 -10.88 5.24 4.25
CA VAL A 79 -11.70 4.05 3.97
C VAL A 79 -10.99 3.13 2.96
N THR A 80 -10.38 3.72 1.93
CA THR A 80 -9.63 2.97 0.92
C THR A 80 -8.35 2.35 1.48
N HIS A 81 -7.65 3.08 2.34
CA HIS A 81 -6.45 2.60 3.00
C HIS A 81 -6.79 1.42 3.93
N PHE A 82 -7.88 1.54 4.70
CA PHE A 82 -8.42 0.45 5.50
C PHE A 82 -8.75 -0.78 4.64
N SER A 83 -9.46 -0.61 3.52
CA SER A 83 -9.84 -1.75 2.67
C SER A 83 -8.63 -2.44 2.04
N ALA A 84 -7.68 -1.65 1.52
CA ALA A 84 -6.46 -2.19 0.93
C ALA A 84 -5.63 -2.98 1.95
N ASN A 85 -5.48 -2.43 3.17
CA ASN A 85 -4.73 -3.10 4.22
C ASN A 85 -5.45 -4.33 4.78
N TRP A 86 -6.78 -4.37 4.78
CA TRP A 86 -7.52 -5.58 5.13
C TRP A 86 -7.11 -6.76 4.26
N SER A 87 -7.12 -6.57 2.94
CA SER A 87 -6.74 -7.62 2.00
C SER A 87 -5.25 -7.95 2.10
N PHE A 88 -4.41 -6.95 2.28
CA PHE A 88 -2.97 -7.14 2.43
C PHE A 88 -2.64 -7.99 3.67
N TYR A 89 -3.15 -7.65 4.85
CA TYR A 89 -2.88 -8.40 6.08
C TYR A 89 -3.53 -9.78 6.08
N THR A 90 -4.73 -9.92 5.53
CA THR A 90 -5.42 -11.22 5.39
C THR A 90 -4.59 -12.17 4.53
N LEU A 91 -4.04 -11.68 3.41
CA LEU A 91 -3.13 -12.49 2.59
C LEU A 91 -1.79 -12.70 3.28
N LEU A 92 -1.18 -11.67 3.87
CA LEU A 92 0.12 -11.80 4.52
C LEU A 92 0.13 -12.87 5.62
N THR A 93 -0.95 -12.94 6.41
CA THR A 93 -1.08 -13.88 7.53
C THR A 93 -1.71 -15.20 7.12
N GLY A 94 -2.73 -15.17 6.26
CA GLY A 94 -3.49 -16.36 5.88
C GLY A 94 -2.92 -17.12 4.69
N LEU A 95 -2.17 -16.49 3.79
CA LEU A 95 -1.64 -17.14 2.58
C LEU A 95 -0.74 -18.35 2.89
N PRO A 96 0.20 -18.32 3.86
CA PRO A 96 0.99 -19.50 4.20
C PRO A 96 0.10 -20.65 4.71
N THR A 97 -0.85 -20.35 5.59
CA THR A 97 -1.79 -21.33 6.14
C THR A 97 -2.65 -21.94 5.03
N TYR A 98 -3.24 -21.11 4.17
CA TYR A 98 -4.01 -21.56 3.00
C TYR A 98 -3.19 -22.46 2.06
N LEU A 99 -1.94 -22.09 1.78
CA LEU A 99 -1.02 -22.89 0.97
C LEU A 99 -0.72 -24.24 1.63
N SER A 100 -0.52 -24.27 2.94
CA SER A 100 -0.19 -25.50 3.66
C SER A 100 -1.39 -26.43 3.91
N GLU A 101 -2.54 -25.89 4.30
CA GLU A 101 -3.71 -26.67 4.73
C GLU A 101 -4.57 -27.10 3.55
N ILE A 102 -4.91 -26.15 2.65
CA ILE A 102 -5.81 -26.40 1.52
C ILE A 102 -5.05 -26.95 0.33
N LEU A 103 -3.91 -26.33 0.00
CA LEU A 103 -3.15 -26.68 -1.19
C LEU A 103 -2.11 -27.78 -0.92
N ARG A 104 -1.96 -28.21 0.35
CA ARG A 104 -0.96 -29.19 0.84
C ARG A 104 0.45 -28.93 0.30
N PHE A 105 0.75 -27.65 0.12
CA PHE A 105 1.95 -27.21 -0.56
C PHE A 105 3.12 -27.17 0.42
N ASN A 106 4.21 -27.85 0.11
CA ASN A 106 5.40 -27.81 0.94
C ASN A 106 6.14 -26.48 0.74
N ILE A 107 5.87 -25.51 1.61
CA ILE A 107 6.47 -24.16 1.59
C ILE A 107 8.01 -24.23 1.61
N LYS A 108 8.58 -25.28 2.20
CA LYS A 108 10.04 -25.49 2.28
C LYS A 108 10.70 -25.85 0.95
N GLU A 109 9.97 -26.47 0.02
CA GLU A 109 10.49 -26.86 -1.29
C GLU A 109 10.29 -25.78 -2.35
N ASN A 110 9.22 -24.98 -2.21
CA ASN A 110 8.79 -24.02 -3.23
C ASN A 110 8.77 -22.57 -2.75
N SER A 111 9.76 -22.17 -1.93
CA SER A 111 9.86 -20.79 -1.41
C SER A 111 9.93 -19.73 -2.52
N PHE A 112 10.40 -20.10 -3.73
CA PHE A 112 10.38 -19.24 -4.91
C PHE A 112 8.94 -18.87 -5.35
N LEU A 113 8.01 -19.84 -5.33
CA LEU A 113 6.61 -19.61 -5.69
C LEU A 113 5.89 -18.72 -4.67
N SER A 114 6.27 -18.80 -3.40
CA SER A 114 5.77 -17.89 -2.35
C SER A 114 6.31 -16.46 -2.48
N ALA A 115 7.45 -16.25 -3.14
CA ALA A 115 8.01 -14.91 -3.40
C ALA A 115 7.38 -14.22 -4.62
N LEU A 116 6.76 -14.99 -5.53
CA LEU A 116 6.21 -14.50 -6.79
C LEU A 116 5.12 -13.41 -6.63
N PRO A 117 4.16 -13.51 -5.67
CA PRO A 117 3.21 -12.44 -5.38
C PRO A 117 3.88 -11.10 -5.05
N TYR A 118 4.93 -11.14 -4.23
CA TYR A 118 5.65 -9.94 -3.76
C TYR A 118 6.55 -9.36 -4.85
N LEU A 119 7.20 -10.21 -5.66
CA LEU A 119 7.97 -9.78 -6.83
C LEU A 119 7.08 -9.10 -7.87
N GLY A 120 5.90 -9.68 -8.14
CA GLY A 120 4.90 -9.08 -9.03
C GLY A 120 4.44 -7.73 -8.50
N GLY A 121 4.15 -7.64 -7.20
CA GLY A 121 3.82 -6.38 -6.53
C GLY A 121 4.91 -5.32 -6.69
N TRP A 122 6.17 -5.66 -6.43
CA TRP A 122 7.30 -4.74 -6.60
C TRP A 122 7.40 -4.19 -8.03
N LEU A 123 7.29 -5.06 -9.04
CA LEU A 123 7.28 -4.64 -10.45
C LEU A 123 6.08 -3.73 -10.75
N ALA A 124 4.89 -4.07 -10.27
CA ALA A 124 3.68 -3.28 -10.48
C ALA A 124 3.76 -1.89 -9.82
N ILE A 125 4.44 -1.73 -8.68
CA ILE A 125 4.70 -0.41 -8.10
C ILE A 125 5.54 0.44 -9.04
N LEU A 126 6.65 -0.11 -9.56
CA LEU A 126 7.57 0.61 -10.45
C LEU A 126 6.87 1.01 -11.76
N PHE A 127 6.22 0.06 -12.42
CA PHE A 127 5.48 0.32 -13.66
C PHE A 127 4.29 1.24 -13.43
N GLY A 128 3.55 1.04 -12.34
CA GLY A 128 2.38 1.84 -12.00
C GLY A 128 2.72 3.31 -11.77
N GLY A 129 3.82 3.58 -11.06
CA GLY A 129 4.29 4.95 -10.82
C GLY A 129 4.69 5.64 -12.12
N GLN A 130 5.50 4.98 -12.95
CA GLN A 130 5.93 5.54 -14.24
C GLN A 130 4.75 5.78 -15.19
N LEU A 131 3.79 4.84 -15.23
CA LEU A 131 2.60 4.97 -16.08
C LEU A 131 1.69 6.10 -15.58
N ALA A 132 1.48 6.23 -14.27
CA ALA A 132 0.72 7.34 -13.69
C ALA A 132 1.35 8.70 -14.03
N ASP A 133 2.67 8.80 -13.90
CA ASP A 133 3.41 10.02 -14.25
C ASP A 133 3.39 10.31 -15.75
N PHE A 134 3.49 9.29 -16.61
CA PHE A 134 3.38 9.43 -18.05
C PHE A 134 2.01 9.98 -18.46
N LEU A 135 0.92 9.40 -17.93
CA LEU A 135 -0.46 9.82 -18.20
C LEU A 135 -0.71 11.27 -17.77
N ARG A 136 -0.17 11.68 -16.61
CA ARG A 136 -0.26 13.06 -16.11
C ARG A 136 0.58 14.03 -16.93
N LYS A 137 1.84 13.70 -17.23
CA LYS A 137 2.77 14.58 -17.99
C LYS A 137 2.26 14.86 -19.40
N ARG A 138 1.67 13.85 -20.06
CA ARG A 138 1.07 14.02 -21.39
C ARG A 138 -0.34 14.61 -21.38
N LYS A 139 -0.88 14.97 -20.21
CA LYS A 139 -2.24 15.51 -20.03
C LYS A 139 -3.33 14.62 -20.65
N ILE A 140 -3.10 13.30 -20.72
CA ILE A 140 -4.07 12.33 -21.28
C ILE A 140 -5.26 12.19 -20.33
N CYS A 141 -5.00 12.24 -19.03
CA CYS A 141 -6.01 12.17 -17.98
C CYS A 141 -5.76 13.26 -16.93
N SER A 142 -6.84 13.73 -16.29
CA SER A 142 -6.71 14.59 -15.11
C SER A 142 -6.04 13.84 -13.96
N THR A 143 -5.44 14.57 -13.02
CA THR A 143 -4.81 13.98 -11.82
C THR A 143 -5.81 13.11 -11.07
N LEU A 144 -7.05 13.59 -10.88
CA LEU A 144 -8.13 12.84 -10.25
C LEU A 144 -8.45 11.55 -11.00
N ALA A 145 -8.57 11.61 -12.32
CA ALA A 145 -8.88 10.44 -13.13
C ALA A 145 -7.78 9.37 -13.00
N VAL A 146 -6.50 9.78 -13.04
CA VAL A 146 -5.38 8.87 -12.80
C VAL A 146 -5.48 8.26 -11.40
N ARG A 147 -5.66 9.07 -10.35
CA ARG A 147 -5.79 8.53 -8.98
C ARG A 147 -6.95 7.54 -8.85
N LYS A 148 -8.10 7.84 -9.45
CA LYS A 148 -9.28 6.96 -9.44
C LYS A 148 -9.01 5.66 -10.18
N ILE A 149 -8.48 5.72 -11.40
CA ILE A 149 -8.20 4.52 -12.21
C ILE A 149 -7.26 3.58 -11.47
N PHE A 150 -6.13 4.09 -10.96
CA PHE A 150 -5.15 3.25 -10.27
C PHE A 150 -5.67 2.69 -8.94
N THR A 151 -6.47 3.45 -8.20
CA THR A 151 -7.09 2.98 -6.96
C THR A 151 -8.17 1.93 -7.23
N LEU A 152 -9.02 2.15 -8.24
CA LEU A 152 -10.06 1.19 -8.64
C LEU A 152 -9.45 -0.11 -9.16
N LEU A 153 -8.44 -0.01 -10.01
CA LEU A 153 -7.68 -1.16 -10.49
C LEU A 153 -7.01 -1.88 -9.32
N GLY A 154 -6.44 -1.15 -8.36
CA GLY A 154 -5.80 -1.68 -7.17
C GLY A 154 -6.72 -2.23 -6.09
N THR A 155 -8.04 -2.08 -6.21
CA THR A 155 -9.00 -2.57 -5.19
C THR A 155 -10.00 -3.57 -5.78
N LEU A 156 -10.52 -3.31 -6.99
CA LEU A 156 -11.47 -4.19 -7.66
C LEU A 156 -10.81 -5.44 -8.25
N MET A 157 -9.67 -5.31 -8.93
CA MET A 157 -8.99 -6.49 -9.50
C MET A 157 -8.51 -7.47 -8.42
N PRO A 158 -7.94 -7.01 -7.29
CA PRO A 158 -7.63 -7.93 -6.19
C PRO A 158 -8.85 -8.63 -5.62
N ALA A 159 -9.99 -7.93 -5.51
CA ALA A 159 -11.24 -8.51 -5.03
C ALA A 159 -11.76 -9.63 -5.96
N THR A 160 -11.76 -9.40 -7.28
CA THR A 160 -12.19 -10.42 -8.25
C THR A 160 -11.28 -11.64 -8.24
N PHE A 161 -9.96 -11.44 -8.19
CA PHE A 161 -9.01 -12.54 -8.12
C PHE A 161 -9.05 -13.30 -6.79
N LEU A 162 -9.36 -12.65 -5.68
CA LEU A 162 -9.56 -13.31 -4.38
C LEU A 162 -10.76 -14.24 -4.39
N ILE A 163 -11.91 -13.76 -4.89
CA ILE A 163 -13.10 -14.60 -5.05
C ILE A 163 -12.77 -15.76 -5.98
N ALA A 164 -12.17 -15.48 -7.16
CA ALA A 164 -11.80 -16.53 -8.10
C ALA A 164 -10.90 -17.59 -7.45
N ALA A 165 -9.90 -17.20 -6.66
CA ALA A 165 -8.99 -18.10 -5.97
C ALA A 165 -9.71 -19.06 -5.00
N GLY A 166 -10.81 -18.63 -4.37
CA GLY A 166 -11.65 -19.47 -3.51
C GLY A 166 -12.48 -20.54 -4.26
N TYR A 167 -12.65 -20.41 -5.57
CA TYR A 167 -13.44 -21.31 -6.41
C TYR A 167 -12.60 -22.17 -7.37
N VAL A 168 -11.27 -22.06 -7.34
CA VAL A 168 -10.37 -22.85 -8.20
C VAL A 168 -10.40 -24.36 -7.91
N GLY A 169 -10.93 -24.76 -6.76
CA GLY A 169 -10.97 -26.18 -6.35
C GLY A 169 -9.55 -26.74 -6.14
N CYS A 170 -9.27 -27.91 -6.69
CA CYS A 170 -8.01 -28.64 -6.46
C CYS A 170 -6.82 -28.14 -7.31
N ASN A 171 -6.99 -27.16 -8.21
CA ASN A 171 -5.89 -26.70 -9.06
C ASN A 171 -5.01 -25.68 -8.33
N TYR A 172 -4.01 -26.18 -7.61
CA TYR A 172 -3.18 -25.33 -6.77
C TYR A 172 -2.36 -24.28 -7.53
N LYS A 173 -1.94 -24.59 -8.76
CA LYS A 173 -1.18 -23.66 -9.60
C LYS A 173 -2.01 -22.45 -9.98
N ALA A 174 -3.29 -22.67 -10.33
CA ALA A 174 -4.22 -21.60 -10.63
C ALA A 174 -4.54 -20.74 -9.40
N ALA A 175 -4.67 -21.36 -8.21
CA ALA A 175 -4.88 -20.62 -6.96
C ALA A 175 -3.68 -19.70 -6.64
N ILE A 176 -2.45 -20.20 -6.72
CA ILE A 176 -1.23 -19.41 -6.50
C ILE A 176 -1.13 -18.27 -7.53
N ALA A 177 -1.40 -18.55 -8.81
CA ALA A 177 -1.37 -17.54 -9.86
C ALA A 177 -2.39 -16.41 -9.62
N LEU A 178 -3.61 -16.75 -9.21
CA LEU A 178 -4.65 -15.75 -8.90
C LEU A 178 -4.31 -14.92 -7.66
N LEU A 179 -3.74 -15.53 -6.62
CA LEU A 179 -3.27 -14.80 -5.43
C LEU A 179 -2.08 -13.88 -5.77
N ALA A 180 -1.17 -14.33 -6.63
CA ALA A 180 -0.08 -13.51 -7.15
C ALA A 180 -0.59 -12.34 -7.99
N LEU A 181 -1.57 -12.56 -8.86
CA LEU A 181 -2.22 -11.49 -9.62
C LEU A 181 -2.93 -10.51 -8.67
N SER A 182 -3.65 -11.01 -7.66
CA SER A 182 -4.34 -10.18 -6.68
C SER A 182 -3.39 -9.20 -5.98
N THR A 183 -2.28 -9.70 -5.43
CA THR A 183 -1.25 -8.87 -4.77
C THR A 183 -0.52 -7.92 -5.73
N THR A 184 -0.25 -8.38 -6.96
CA THR A 184 0.34 -7.56 -8.02
C THR A 184 -0.55 -6.38 -8.35
N PHE A 185 -1.84 -6.62 -8.58
CA PHE A 185 -2.78 -5.55 -8.87
C PHE A 185 -3.01 -4.64 -7.66
N ALA A 186 -3.03 -5.19 -6.44
CA ALA A 186 -3.17 -4.40 -5.21
C ALA A 186 -2.07 -3.35 -5.05
N SER A 187 -0.90 -3.61 -5.62
CA SER A 187 0.26 -2.72 -5.55
C SER A 187 0.08 -1.40 -6.32
N PHE A 188 -0.84 -1.36 -7.30
CA PHE A 188 -1.19 -0.11 -8.01
C PHE A 188 -1.84 0.95 -7.11
N ASN A 189 -2.37 0.57 -5.94
CA ASN A 189 -2.85 1.51 -4.94
C ASN A 189 -1.77 2.51 -4.48
N SER A 190 -0.50 2.10 -4.53
CA SER A 190 0.64 2.98 -4.21
C SER A 190 0.72 4.20 -5.14
N SER A 191 0.25 4.06 -6.40
CA SER A 191 0.16 5.16 -7.37
C SER A 191 -1.22 5.84 -7.38
N GLY A 192 -2.20 5.23 -6.71
CA GLY A 192 -3.57 5.70 -6.55
C GLY A 192 -3.73 6.53 -5.27
N PHE A 193 -4.34 5.94 -4.24
CA PHE A 193 -4.69 6.67 -3.00
C PHE A 193 -3.46 7.11 -2.20
N ALA A 194 -2.36 6.37 -2.22
CA ALA A 194 -1.22 6.65 -1.34
C ALA A 194 -0.58 8.02 -1.64
N VAL A 195 -0.50 8.39 -2.91
CA VAL A 195 -0.02 9.72 -3.33
C VAL A 195 -1.08 10.82 -3.16
N ASN A 196 -2.35 10.46 -3.03
CA ASN A 196 -3.44 11.45 -2.94
C ASN A 196 -3.34 12.35 -1.68
N HIS A 197 -2.65 11.90 -0.62
CA HIS A 197 -2.33 12.73 0.54
C HIS A 197 -1.58 14.01 0.16
N LEU A 198 -0.61 13.89 -0.76
CA LEU A 198 0.17 15.01 -1.29
C LEU A 198 -0.68 15.91 -2.19
N ASP A 199 -1.67 15.35 -2.91
CA ASP A 199 -2.54 16.13 -3.79
C ASP A 199 -3.55 16.97 -2.99
N ILE A 200 -4.05 16.48 -1.84
CA ILE A 200 -5.06 17.20 -1.03
C ILE A 200 -4.47 18.21 -0.04
N ALA A 201 -3.29 17.93 0.53
CA ALA A 201 -2.64 18.79 1.51
C ALA A 201 -1.12 18.55 1.57
N PRO A 202 -0.34 19.13 0.64
CA PRO A 202 1.11 18.94 0.58
C PRO A 202 1.83 19.24 1.90
N GLN A 203 1.45 20.33 2.58
CA GLN A 203 2.09 20.78 3.83
C GLN A 203 1.80 19.83 5.01
N TYR A 204 0.62 19.21 5.03
CA TYR A 204 0.18 18.30 6.09
C TYR A 204 0.30 16.83 5.69
N ALA A 205 0.91 16.51 4.53
CA ALA A 205 0.87 15.18 3.94
C ALA A 205 1.47 14.11 4.86
N GLY A 206 2.57 14.41 5.56
CA GLY A 206 3.16 13.50 6.55
C GLY A 206 2.23 13.22 7.72
N PHE A 207 1.59 14.26 8.26
CA PHE A 207 0.59 14.13 9.33
C PHE A 207 -0.63 13.31 8.86
N LEU A 208 -1.17 13.62 7.69
CA LEU A 208 -2.31 12.89 7.12
C LEU A 208 -1.97 11.43 6.88
N MET A 209 -0.79 11.12 6.35
CA MET A 209 -0.34 9.75 6.17
C MET A 209 -0.28 9.01 7.51
N GLY A 210 0.17 9.67 8.58
CA GLY A 210 0.14 9.10 9.93
C GLY A 210 -1.28 8.78 10.41
N VAL A 211 -2.22 9.70 10.23
CA VAL A 211 -3.64 9.49 10.58
C VAL A 211 -4.24 8.35 9.76
N THR A 212 -4.09 8.35 8.44
CA THR A 212 -4.67 7.30 7.59
C THR A 212 -4.02 5.94 7.84
N ASN A 213 -2.72 5.90 8.13
CA ASN A 213 -2.02 4.66 8.50
C ASN A 213 -2.50 4.12 9.85
N THR A 214 -2.85 4.98 10.81
CA THR A 214 -3.44 4.53 12.09
C THR A 214 -4.71 3.71 11.85
N PHE A 215 -5.65 4.24 11.06
CA PHE A 215 -6.84 3.48 10.65
C PHE A 215 -6.50 2.28 9.76
N GLY A 216 -5.51 2.44 8.88
CA GLY A 216 -5.01 1.39 8.00
C GLY A 216 -4.37 0.21 8.73
N THR A 217 -3.92 0.36 9.98
CA THR A 217 -3.36 -0.74 10.77
C THR A 217 -4.40 -1.54 11.56
N ILE A 218 -5.61 -1.00 11.76
CA ILE A 218 -6.72 -1.72 12.44
C ILE A 218 -7.03 -3.07 11.76
N PRO A 219 -7.11 -3.18 10.42
CA PRO A 219 -7.24 -4.46 9.75
C PRO A 219 -6.14 -5.47 10.05
N GLY A 220 -4.93 -5.03 10.42
CA GLY A 220 -3.83 -5.92 10.82
C GLY A 220 -4.12 -6.68 12.12
N ILE A 221 -5.01 -6.15 12.96
CA ILE A 221 -5.45 -6.80 14.20
C ILE A 221 -6.71 -7.64 13.93
N LEU A 222 -7.70 -7.05 13.24
CA LEU A 222 -9.00 -7.67 13.02
C LEU A 222 -8.96 -8.77 11.96
N GLY A 223 -8.22 -8.56 10.86
CA GLY A 223 -8.18 -9.48 9.72
C GLY A 223 -7.72 -10.89 10.09
N PRO A 224 -6.56 -11.06 10.77
CA PRO A 224 -6.10 -12.37 11.22
C PRO A 224 -7.05 -13.02 12.24
N THR A 225 -7.66 -12.22 13.11
CA THR A 225 -8.63 -12.73 14.11
C THR A 225 -9.88 -13.30 13.43
N VAL A 226 -10.46 -12.55 12.49
CA VAL A 226 -11.63 -13.00 11.70
C VAL A 226 -11.27 -14.21 10.84
N THR A 227 -10.08 -14.19 10.22
CA THR A 227 -9.59 -15.31 9.42
C THR A 227 -9.47 -16.57 10.28
N GLY A 228 -8.81 -16.49 11.43
CA GLY A 228 -8.63 -17.62 12.34
C GLY A 228 -9.95 -18.22 12.83
N LEU A 229 -10.94 -17.38 13.17
CA LEU A 229 -12.26 -17.84 13.59
C LEU A 229 -12.98 -18.61 12.46
N LEU A 230 -12.93 -18.08 11.23
CA LEU A 230 -13.60 -18.68 10.07
C LEU A 230 -12.89 -19.93 9.54
N THR A 231 -11.58 -20.07 9.78
CA THR A 231 -10.78 -21.19 9.27
C THR A 231 -10.51 -22.27 10.33
N THR A 232 -11.14 -22.20 11.52
CA THR A 232 -10.93 -23.15 12.62
C THR A 232 -11.09 -24.62 12.22
N GLU A 233 -12.02 -24.91 11.32
CA GLU A 233 -12.32 -26.28 10.86
C GLU A 233 -11.42 -26.74 9.69
N GLY A 234 -10.52 -25.87 9.18
CA GLY A 234 -9.66 -26.18 8.03
C GLY A 234 -10.42 -26.42 6.72
N THR A 235 -11.67 -25.96 6.63
CA THR A 235 -12.54 -26.21 5.47
C THR A 235 -12.32 -25.17 4.36
N LEU A 236 -12.51 -25.60 3.11
CA LEU A 236 -12.50 -24.69 1.95
C LEU A 236 -13.56 -23.59 2.07
N HIS A 237 -14.71 -23.91 2.68
CA HIS A 237 -15.80 -22.95 2.87
C HIS A 237 -15.42 -21.78 3.78
N GLY A 238 -14.65 -22.04 4.85
CA GLY A 238 -14.12 -20.99 5.72
C GLY A 238 -13.26 -19.99 4.95
N TRP A 239 -12.34 -20.49 4.11
CA TRP A 239 -11.49 -19.64 3.27
C TRP A 239 -12.26 -18.87 2.20
N GLN A 240 -13.30 -19.47 1.61
CA GLN A 240 -14.21 -18.76 0.70
C GLN A 240 -14.87 -17.57 1.40
N MET A 241 -15.38 -17.75 2.62
CA MET A 241 -15.97 -16.65 3.40
C MET A 241 -14.95 -15.53 3.68
N VAL A 242 -13.72 -15.87 4.03
CA VAL A 242 -12.63 -14.88 4.24
C VAL A 242 -12.36 -14.06 2.98
N PHE A 243 -12.31 -14.71 1.81
CA PHE A 243 -12.13 -14.02 0.54
C PHE A 243 -13.34 -13.16 0.15
N PHE A 244 -14.57 -13.62 0.42
CA PHE A 244 -15.78 -12.81 0.19
C PHE A 244 -15.84 -11.56 1.06
N ILE A 245 -15.50 -11.67 2.35
CA ILE A 245 -15.44 -10.52 3.26
C ILE A 245 -14.41 -9.51 2.76
N SER A 246 -13.21 -10.00 2.39
CA SER A 246 -12.14 -9.15 1.86
C SER A 246 -12.55 -8.45 0.56
N ALA A 247 -13.22 -9.17 -0.35
CA ALA A 247 -13.74 -8.61 -1.59
C ALA A 247 -14.84 -7.56 -1.35
N GLY A 248 -15.77 -7.81 -0.42
CA GLY A 248 -16.82 -6.86 -0.05
C GLY A 248 -16.24 -5.56 0.50
N ILE A 249 -15.25 -5.65 1.40
CA ILE A 249 -14.55 -4.49 1.96
C ILE A 249 -13.81 -3.71 0.87
N ASN A 250 -13.14 -4.40 -0.06
CA ASN A 250 -12.46 -3.75 -1.20
C ASN A 250 -13.43 -3.05 -2.14
N ILE A 251 -14.56 -3.68 -2.48
CA ILE A 251 -15.58 -3.09 -3.36
C ILE A 251 -16.17 -1.85 -2.69
N PHE A 252 -16.46 -1.91 -1.39
CA PHE A 252 -16.94 -0.76 -0.64
C PHE A 252 -15.92 0.39 -0.65
N GLY A 253 -14.65 0.10 -0.37
CA GLY A 253 -13.57 1.09 -0.44
C GLY A 253 -13.42 1.70 -1.84
N ALA A 254 -13.49 0.88 -2.88
CA ALA A 254 -13.42 1.29 -4.28
C ALA A 254 -14.56 2.26 -4.65
N VAL A 255 -15.80 1.91 -4.31
CA VAL A 255 -16.98 2.73 -4.58
C VAL A 255 -16.92 4.04 -3.80
N PHE A 256 -16.58 3.98 -2.52
CA PHE A 256 -16.46 5.17 -1.68
C PHE A 256 -15.39 6.12 -2.22
N TYR A 257 -14.23 5.61 -2.63
CA TYR A 257 -13.19 6.41 -3.27
C TYR A 257 -13.64 7.00 -4.61
N ALA A 258 -14.31 6.21 -5.45
CA ALA A 258 -14.77 6.67 -6.76
C ALA A 258 -15.72 7.87 -6.66
N VAL A 259 -16.59 7.87 -5.65
CA VAL A 259 -17.58 8.92 -5.42
C VAL A 259 -16.96 10.14 -4.73
N PHE A 260 -16.19 9.93 -3.67
CA PHE A 260 -15.81 11.00 -2.73
C PHE A 260 -14.37 11.53 -2.85
N SER A 261 -13.51 10.88 -3.63
CA SER A 261 -12.12 11.35 -3.78
C SER A 261 -12.04 12.67 -4.55
N LYS A 262 -11.10 13.51 -4.12
CA LYS A 262 -10.65 14.72 -4.80
C LYS A 262 -9.12 14.71 -4.85
N SER A 263 -8.55 15.44 -5.82
CA SER A 263 -7.10 15.57 -6.04
C SER A 263 -6.68 17.03 -6.17
N GLU A 264 -7.42 17.92 -5.51
CA GLU A 264 -7.17 19.35 -5.46
C GLU A 264 -6.93 19.74 -4.00
N ILE A 265 -6.08 20.75 -3.80
CA ILE A 265 -5.72 21.26 -2.47
C ILE A 265 -7.01 21.72 -1.78
N GLN A 266 -7.29 21.15 -0.61
CA GLN A 266 -8.48 21.47 0.16
C GLN A 266 -8.36 22.86 0.79
N GLU A 267 -9.49 23.57 0.98
CA GLU A 267 -9.49 24.94 1.51
C GLU A 267 -8.82 25.05 2.88
N TRP A 268 -9.01 24.06 3.76
CA TRP A 268 -8.37 24.03 5.07
C TRP A 268 -6.84 23.80 5.01
N ALA A 269 -6.31 23.36 3.87
CA ALA A 269 -4.88 23.15 3.65
C ALA A 269 -4.21 24.36 2.94
N LYS A 270 -5.01 25.36 2.52
CA LYS A 270 -4.52 26.62 1.94
C LYS A 270 -4.29 27.71 2.99
N GLN A 271 -4.77 27.49 4.22
CA GLN A 271 -4.59 28.35 5.38
C GLN A 271 -3.24 28.09 6.02
#